data_AF-A0A958MDJ6-F1
#
_entry.id   AF-A0A958MDJ6-F1
#
_cell.length_a   1.000
_cell.length_b   1.000
_cell.length_c   1.000
_cell.angle_alpha   90.00
_cell.angle_beta   90.00
_cell.angle_gamma   90.00
#
_symmetry.space_group_name_H-M   'P 1'
#
loop_
_entity.id
_entity.type
_entity.pdbx_description
1 polymer ?
#
loop_
_entity_poly.entity_id
_entity_poly.type
_entity_poly.pdbx_seq_one_letter_code
_entity_poly.pdbx_strand_id
1 'polypeptide(L)'
;MSLLKKISSSFLLAGFIVPLNQKGAWQDLAYRSIPKNQLVFSDQGLEIQVKKSSSPTFFPLPEPMKIHKISAKAKVSGGGIQIPSGKTQGHKGFDDFPFRLGIVEKGDQRLNWFQRQVAPAWVLKLHSLAPEGIGVKGINYIVATNQKKLIGQSRKHPLSDLIHETYVTMPNDKGEITIEKSFDPPVEGLALWIGADGDDTGSSFDLVIEKIEINGK
;
A
#
# COMPACT_ATOMS: atom_id res chain seq x y z
N MET A 1 -52.50 -16.84 -10.66
CA MET A 1 -51.47 -15.79 -10.54
C MET A 1 -50.29 -16.37 -9.78
N SER A 2 -49.18 -16.65 -10.47
CA SER A 2 -47.99 -17.29 -9.90
C SER A 2 -47.06 -16.23 -9.29
N LEU A 3 -46.86 -16.26 -7.97
CA LEU A 3 -45.83 -15.48 -7.28
C LEU A 3 -44.48 -16.19 -7.43
N LEU A 4 -43.70 -15.79 -8.43
CA LEU A 4 -42.27 -16.08 -8.50
C LEU A 4 -41.54 -15.26 -7.42
N LYS A 5 -41.22 -15.90 -6.30
CA LYS A 5 -40.25 -15.38 -5.32
C LYS A 5 -38.91 -15.21 -6.02
N LYS A 6 -38.48 -13.97 -6.23
CA LYS A 6 -37.08 -13.64 -6.56
C LYS A 6 -36.20 -14.10 -5.39
N ILE A 7 -35.55 -15.24 -5.55
CA ILE A 7 -34.46 -15.65 -4.66
C ILE A 7 -33.33 -14.65 -4.95
N SER A 8 -33.13 -13.73 -4.01
CA SER A 8 -31.96 -12.87 -3.97
C SER A 8 -30.74 -13.77 -3.86
N SER A 9 -30.00 -13.93 -4.94
CA SER A 9 -28.68 -14.55 -4.92
C SER A 9 -27.78 -13.67 -4.06
N SER A 10 -27.71 -13.96 -2.76
CA SER A 10 -26.71 -13.40 -1.86
C SER A 10 -25.35 -13.85 -2.35
N PHE A 11 -24.75 -13.04 -3.23
CA PHE A 11 -23.40 -13.24 -3.72
C PHE A 11 -22.44 -13.06 -2.54
N LEU A 12 -21.97 -14.18 -1.98
CA LEU A 12 -20.82 -14.18 -1.08
C LEU A 12 -19.61 -13.66 -1.87
N LEU A 13 -19.09 -12.49 -1.49
CA LEU A 13 -17.79 -12.02 -1.94
C LEU A 13 -16.74 -12.94 -1.34
N ALA A 14 -15.86 -13.51 -2.16
CA ALA A 14 -14.75 -14.29 -1.66
C ALA A 14 -13.72 -13.33 -1.06
N GLY A 15 -13.39 -13.52 0.21
CA GLY A 15 -12.27 -12.84 0.85
C GLY A 15 -10.97 -13.55 0.52
N PHE A 16 -9.97 -12.81 0.05
CA PHE A 16 -8.60 -13.26 -0.13
C PHE A 16 -7.74 -12.71 1.02
N ILE A 17 -7.14 -13.61 1.80
CA ILE A 17 -6.20 -13.26 2.87
C ILE A 17 -4.79 -13.30 2.29
N VAL A 18 -4.07 -12.18 2.39
CA VAL A 18 -2.70 -12.08 1.88
C VAL A 18 -1.75 -12.88 2.78
N PRO A 19 -0.90 -13.77 2.23
CA PRO A 19 0.01 -14.60 3.01
C PRO A 19 1.24 -13.81 3.48
N LEU A 20 1.10 -13.10 4.60
CA LEU A 20 2.13 -12.23 5.17
C LEU A 20 3.38 -12.97 5.69
N ASN A 21 3.31 -14.29 5.88
CA ASN A 21 4.42 -15.12 6.37
C ASN A 21 5.23 -15.80 5.24
N GLN A 22 4.84 -15.63 3.96
CA GLN A 22 5.47 -16.31 2.83
C GLN A 22 6.49 -15.41 2.12
N LYS A 23 7.74 -15.36 2.60
CA LYS A 23 8.81 -14.54 2.01
C LYS A 23 8.90 -14.61 0.47
N GLY A 24 8.75 -15.80 -0.11
CA GLY A 24 8.83 -16.01 -1.56
C GLY A 24 7.70 -15.37 -2.38
N ALA A 25 6.59 -14.99 -1.75
CA ALA A 25 5.48 -14.32 -2.40
C ALA A 25 5.66 -12.79 -2.48
N TRP A 26 6.61 -12.24 -1.73
CA TRP A 26 6.86 -10.80 -1.64
C TRP A 26 8.10 -10.39 -2.43
N GLN A 27 8.04 -9.20 -3.01
CA GLN A 27 9.13 -8.62 -3.78
C GLN A 27 9.54 -7.31 -3.13
N ASP A 28 10.75 -7.28 -2.59
CA ASP A 28 11.28 -6.16 -1.82
C ASP A 28 12.38 -5.46 -2.63
N LEU A 29 12.11 -4.23 -3.07
CA LEU A 29 13.06 -3.45 -3.87
C LEU A 29 13.88 -2.51 -2.98
N ALA A 30 14.90 -1.88 -3.54
CA ALA A 30 15.63 -0.81 -2.86
C ALA A 30 15.67 0.43 -3.74
N TYR A 31 15.64 1.61 -3.11
CA TYR A 31 16.02 2.84 -3.78
C TYR A 31 17.55 2.93 -3.86
N ARG A 32 18.05 3.76 -4.78
CA ARG A 32 19.50 3.83 -5.06
C ARG A 32 20.33 4.35 -3.89
N SER A 33 19.82 5.34 -3.17
CA SER A 33 20.57 6.08 -2.14
C SER A 33 19.92 6.06 -0.76
N ILE A 34 18.82 5.32 -0.61
CA ILE A 34 18.08 5.22 0.66
C ILE A 34 18.30 3.80 1.20
N PRO A 35 18.70 3.64 2.47
CA PRO A 35 18.78 2.33 3.09
C PRO A 35 17.44 1.59 2.96
N LYS A 36 17.53 0.28 2.68
CA LYS A 36 16.35 -0.58 2.55
C LYS A 36 15.78 -0.89 3.93
N ASN A 37 14.45 -1.03 4.02
CA ASN A 37 13.85 -1.63 5.21
C ASN A 37 14.28 -3.09 5.36
N GLN A 38 14.29 -3.59 6.59
CA GLN A 38 14.51 -5.01 6.85
C GLN A 38 13.17 -5.70 7.06
N LEU A 39 12.89 -6.74 6.26
CA LEU A 39 11.66 -7.52 6.34
C LEU A 39 11.87 -8.83 7.11
N VAL A 40 10.99 -9.10 8.06
CA VAL A 40 10.94 -10.36 8.82
C VAL A 40 9.56 -10.98 8.65
N PHE A 41 9.53 -12.23 8.16
CA PHE A 41 8.30 -12.97 7.88
C PHE A 41 8.11 -14.00 8.98
N SER A 42 6.96 -14.01 9.64
CA SER A 42 6.65 -14.92 10.75
C SER A 42 5.15 -15.24 10.80
N ASP A 43 4.75 -16.16 11.67
CA ASP A 43 3.33 -16.49 11.88
C ASP A 43 2.52 -15.33 12.49
N GLN A 44 3.19 -14.33 13.06
CA GLN A 44 2.54 -13.10 13.52
C GLN A 44 2.27 -12.10 12.38
N GLY A 45 2.83 -12.35 11.19
CA GLY A 45 2.67 -11.52 10.00
C GLY A 45 3.99 -11.04 9.42
N LEU A 46 3.94 -9.87 8.77
CA LEU A 46 5.09 -9.23 8.14
C LEU A 46 5.58 -8.08 9.02
N GLU A 47 6.77 -8.23 9.60
CA GLU A 47 7.46 -7.15 10.29
C GLU A 47 8.37 -6.39 9.33
N ILE A 48 8.30 -5.07 9.39
CA ILE A 48 9.11 -4.12 8.64
C ILE A 48 9.86 -3.27 9.66
N GLN A 49 11.17 -3.48 9.75
CA GLN A 49 12.05 -2.66 10.59
C GLN A 49 12.53 -1.46 9.78
N VAL A 50 12.15 -0.28 10.25
CA VAL A 50 12.51 1.01 9.65
C VAL A 50 13.62 1.63 10.48
N LYS A 51 14.78 1.85 9.85
CA LYS A 51 15.99 2.41 10.48
C LYS A 51 16.56 3.50 9.58
N LYS A 52 15.91 4.66 9.56
CA LYS A 52 16.24 5.76 8.63
C LYS A 52 16.22 5.29 7.18
N SER A 53 15.21 4.49 6.88
CA SER A 53 15.13 3.68 5.67
C SER A 53 13.76 3.83 5.02
N SER A 54 13.70 3.47 3.75
CA SER A 54 12.45 3.29 3.03
C SER A 54 12.70 2.27 1.92
N SER A 55 11.76 1.37 1.72
CA SER A 55 11.74 0.51 0.56
C SER A 55 10.32 0.14 0.14
N PRO A 56 10.08 -0.01 -1.17
CA PRO A 56 8.79 -0.47 -1.65
C PRO A 56 8.73 -2.00 -1.64
N THR A 57 7.69 -2.53 -1.01
CA THR A 57 7.45 -3.96 -0.84
C THR A 57 6.16 -4.36 -1.55
N PHE A 58 6.24 -5.29 -2.51
CA PHE A 58 5.13 -5.68 -3.36
C PHE A 58 4.65 -7.10 -3.08
N PHE A 59 3.34 -7.29 -3.17
CA PHE A 59 2.71 -8.60 -3.29
C PHE A 59 1.95 -8.65 -4.62
N PRO A 60 2.49 -9.32 -5.66
CA PRO A 60 1.76 -9.52 -6.90
C PRO A 60 0.50 -10.35 -6.65
N LEU A 61 -0.63 -9.93 -7.20
CA LEU A 61 -1.81 -10.80 -7.24
C LEU A 61 -1.59 -11.89 -8.30
N PRO A 62 -2.08 -13.12 -8.08
CA PRO A 62 -1.92 -14.21 -9.05
C PRO A 62 -2.48 -13.85 -10.44
N GLU A 63 -3.56 -13.08 -10.46
CA GLU A 63 -4.19 -12.51 -11.64
C GLU A 63 -4.83 -11.15 -11.29
N PRO A 64 -5.14 -10.31 -12.29
CA PRO A 64 -5.90 -9.08 -12.05
C PRO A 64 -7.26 -9.39 -11.41
N MET A 65 -7.55 -8.75 -10.28
CA MET A 65 -8.76 -9.00 -9.48
C MET A 65 -9.57 -7.72 -9.30
N LYS A 66 -10.92 -7.80 -9.34
CA LYS A 66 -11.78 -6.68 -8.95
C LYS A 66 -11.86 -6.59 -7.44
N ILE A 67 -11.35 -5.49 -6.90
CA ILE A 67 -11.29 -5.21 -5.45
C ILE A 67 -12.42 -4.25 -5.09
N HIS A 68 -13.34 -4.74 -4.27
CA HIS A 68 -14.44 -3.95 -3.70
C HIS A 68 -14.04 -3.31 -2.38
N LYS A 69 -13.23 -4.01 -1.59
CA LYS A 69 -12.76 -3.55 -0.29
C LYS A 69 -11.40 -4.14 0.02
N ILE A 70 -10.56 -3.35 0.67
CA ILE A 70 -9.31 -3.79 1.28
C ILE A 70 -9.30 -3.38 2.75
N SER A 71 -8.77 -4.23 3.61
CA SER A 71 -8.55 -3.91 5.02
C SER A 71 -7.23 -4.47 5.51
N ALA A 72 -6.62 -3.77 6.47
CA ALA A 72 -5.40 -4.23 7.12
C ALA A 72 -5.40 -3.90 8.60
N LYS A 73 -4.74 -4.76 9.38
CA LYS A 73 -4.39 -4.54 10.78
C LYS A 73 -2.88 -4.55 10.91
N ALA A 74 -2.36 -3.56 11.60
CA ALA A 74 -0.94 -3.43 11.85
C ALA A 74 -0.69 -2.77 13.21
N LYS A 75 0.56 -2.85 13.68
CA LYS A 75 1.01 -2.24 14.91
C LYS A 75 2.38 -1.62 14.71
N VAL A 76 2.56 -0.39 15.21
CA VAL A 76 3.85 0.30 15.22
C VAL A 76 4.42 0.28 16.64
N SER A 77 5.72 0.04 16.75
CA SER A 77 6.47 0.01 18.01
C SER A 77 7.92 0.47 17.82
N GLY A 78 8.73 0.46 18.88
CA GLY A 78 10.17 0.76 18.80
C GLY A 78 10.52 2.24 18.55
N GLY A 79 9.52 3.13 18.53
CA GLY A 79 9.67 4.54 18.20
C GLY A 79 8.43 5.07 17.49
N GLY A 80 8.60 6.13 16.71
CA GLY A 80 7.54 6.71 15.90
C GLY A 80 8.08 7.71 14.88
N ILE A 81 7.18 8.24 14.05
CA ILE A 81 7.55 9.27 13.07
C ILE A 81 7.90 10.58 13.78
N GLN A 82 9.05 11.13 13.44
CA GLN A 82 9.60 12.36 14.00
C GLN A 82 9.22 13.56 13.12
N ILE A 83 7.97 14.02 13.20
CA ILE A 83 7.57 15.28 12.55
C ILE A 83 7.80 16.45 13.52
N PRO A 84 8.69 17.41 13.21
CA PRO A 84 8.90 18.57 14.08
C PRO A 84 7.64 19.43 14.24
N SER A 85 7.52 20.10 15.39
CA SER A 85 6.42 21.03 15.64
C SER A 85 6.37 22.12 14.55
N GLY A 86 5.15 22.46 14.11
CA GLY A 86 4.92 23.43 13.03
C GLY A 86 5.16 22.89 11.61
N LYS A 87 5.62 21.64 11.45
CA LYS A 87 5.72 20.98 10.14
C LYS A 87 4.47 20.12 9.84
N THR A 88 4.25 19.86 8.56
CA THR A 88 3.15 19.03 8.08
C THR A 88 3.72 17.78 7.42
N GLN A 89 3.25 16.62 7.86
CA GLN A 89 3.61 15.33 7.28
C GLN A 89 3.18 15.27 5.81
N GLY A 90 4.00 14.67 4.94
CA GLY A 90 3.78 14.67 3.50
C GLY A 90 4.19 15.97 2.79
N HIS A 91 4.85 16.91 3.48
CA HIS A 91 5.56 18.01 2.83
C HIS A 91 7.02 17.61 2.58
N LYS A 92 7.69 18.30 1.65
CA LYS A 92 9.10 18.07 1.32
C LYS A 92 9.98 18.03 2.58
N GLY A 93 10.73 16.93 2.76
CA GLY A 93 11.62 16.69 3.91
C GLY A 93 10.91 16.19 5.17
N PHE A 94 9.60 15.90 5.09
CA PHE A 94 8.76 15.39 6.16
C PHE A 94 7.76 14.36 5.61
N ASP A 95 8.16 13.58 4.60
CA ASP A 95 7.32 12.62 3.87
C ASP A 95 7.39 11.18 4.43
N ASP A 96 7.78 11.05 5.70
CA ASP A 96 7.80 9.78 6.42
C ASP A 96 6.40 9.38 6.88
N PHE A 97 6.00 8.13 6.68
CA PHE A 97 4.74 7.58 7.18
C PHE A 97 4.92 6.18 7.78
N PRO A 98 4.17 5.87 8.84
CA PRO A 98 4.30 4.61 9.55
C PRO A 98 3.79 3.41 8.73
N PHE A 99 2.74 3.62 7.93
CA PHE A 99 2.17 2.56 7.10
C PHE A 99 1.38 3.14 5.91
N ARG A 100 1.73 2.68 4.72
CA ARG A 100 1.00 2.87 3.47
C ARG A 100 0.61 1.51 2.89
N LEU A 101 -0.67 1.35 2.56
CA LEU A 101 -1.17 0.18 1.83
C LEU A 101 -1.77 0.62 0.50
N GLY A 102 -1.08 0.28 -0.58
CA GLY A 102 -1.42 0.66 -1.94
C GLY A 102 -1.97 -0.49 -2.75
N ILE A 103 -2.92 -0.18 -3.63
CA ILE A 103 -3.35 -1.07 -4.70
C ILE A 103 -2.74 -0.55 -6.01
N VAL A 104 -1.98 -1.40 -6.69
CA VAL A 104 -1.53 -1.13 -8.06
C VAL A 104 -2.69 -1.41 -9.00
N GLU A 105 -3.25 -0.36 -9.60
CA GLU A 105 -4.42 -0.49 -10.47
C GLU A 105 -4.03 -0.78 -11.92
N LYS A 106 -4.75 -1.71 -12.52
CA LYS A 106 -4.74 -1.94 -13.96
C LYS A 106 -5.20 -0.68 -14.71
N GLY A 107 -4.53 -0.41 -15.82
CA GLY A 107 -4.90 0.66 -16.74
C GLY A 107 -4.26 0.49 -18.11
N ASP A 108 -4.13 1.61 -18.83
CA ASP A 108 -3.62 1.61 -20.20
C ASP A 108 -2.23 2.22 -20.34
N GLN A 109 -1.70 2.86 -19.29
CA GLN A 109 -0.37 3.46 -19.36
C GLN A 109 0.70 2.36 -19.40
N ARG A 110 1.51 2.39 -20.45
CA ARG A 110 2.64 1.50 -20.66
C ARG A 110 3.89 2.31 -20.91
N LEU A 111 5.04 1.78 -20.49
CA LEU A 111 6.32 2.39 -20.84
C LEU A 111 6.68 2.04 -22.27
N ASN A 112 6.90 3.07 -23.08
CA ASN A 112 7.56 2.92 -24.37
C ASN A 112 9.05 2.58 -24.18
N TRP A 113 9.74 2.21 -25.28
CA TRP A 113 11.14 1.80 -25.22
C TRP A 113 12.06 2.83 -24.56
N PHE A 114 11.94 4.11 -24.93
CA PHE A 114 12.74 5.19 -24.36
C PHE A 114 12.45 5.38 -22.85
N GLN A 115 11.17 5.36 -22.46
CA GLN A 115 10.78 5.49 -21.06
C GLN A 115 11.35 4.36 -20.19
N ARG A 116 11.42 3.12 -20.72
CA ARG A 116 12.00 1.99 -19.98
C ARG A 116 13.50 2.16 -19.70
N GLN A 117 14.23 2.90 -20.53
CA GLN A 117 15.66 3.07 -20.34
C GLN A 117 15.99 4.09 -19.24
N VAL A 118 15.11 5.06 -19.01
CA VAL A 118 15.33 6.15 -18.04
C VAL A 118 14.46 6.04 -16.79
N ALA A 119 13.47 5.15 -16.79
CA ALA A 119 12.57 4.97 -15.65
C ALA A 119 13.33 4.42 -14.43
N PRO A 120 12.99 4.89 -13.22
CA PRO A 120 13.56 4.33 -11.99
C PRO A 120 13.11 2.88 -11.80
N ALA A 121 13.92 2.10 -11.07
CA ALA A 121 13.71 0.66 -10.89
C ALA A 121 12.30 0.30 -10.38
N TRP A 122 11.72 1.12 -9.50
CA TRP A 122 10.36 0.91 -8.99
C TRP A 122 9.29 1.11 -10.06
N VAL A 123 9.46 2.05 -11.01
CA VAL A 123 8.53 2.24 -12.16
C VAL A 123 8.62 1.05 -13.09
N LEU A 124 9.83 0.60 -13.41
CA LEU A 124 10.03 -0.62 -14.21
C LEU A 124 9.35 -1.82 -13.57
N LYS A 125 9.52 -1.95 -12.25
CA LYS A 125 8.88 -3.03 -11.50
C LYS A 125 7.37 -2.93 -11.55
N LEU A 126 6.81 -1.76 -11.30
CA LEU A 126 5.38 -1.50 -11.35
C LEU A 126 4.76 -1.96 -12.68
N HIS A 127 5.38 -1.58 -13.81
CA HIS A 127 4.91 -2.00 -15.12
C HIS A 127 5.16 -3.48 -15.43
N SER A 128 6.15 -4.13 -14.79
CA SER A 128 6.37 -5.58 -14.92
C SER A 128 5.31 -6.44 -14.22
N LEU A 129 4.51 -5.84 -13.32
CA LEU A 129 3.40 -6.53 -12.64
C LEU A 129 2.17 -6.69 -13.54
N ALA A 130 2.06 -5.87 -14.59
CA ALA A 130 0.97 -5.98 -15.55
C ALA A 130 1.26 -7.13 -16.54
N PRO A 131 0.27 -8.01 -16.81
CA PRO A 131 0.37 -8.97 -17.91
C PRO A 131 0.63 -8.28 -19.25
N GLU A 132 1.06 -9.07 -20.24
CA GLU A 132 1.27 -8.54 -21.59
C GLU A 132 -0.01 -7.90 -22.13
N GLY A 133 0.13 -6.74 -22.78
CA GLY A 133 -1.02 -5.97 -23.28
C GLY A 133 -1.81 -5.25 -22.18
N ILE A 134 -1.33 -5.19 -20.94
CA ILE A 134 -1.95 -4.44 -19.85
C ILE A 134 -0.99 -3.36 -19.36
N GLY A 135 -1.52 -2.20 -18.99
CA GLY A 135 -0.78 -1.09 -18.38
C GLY A 135 -1.12 -0.90 -16.91
N VAL A 136 -0.58 0.16 -16.32
CA VAL A 136 -0.84 0.55 -14.93
C VAL A 136 -1.51 1.90 -14.92
N LYS A 137 -2.67 2.03 -14.28
CA LYS A 137 -3.35 3.33 -14.13
C LYS A 137 -2.67 4.20 -13.08
N GLY A 138 -2.26 3.57 -11.98
CA GLY A 138 -1.65 4.24 -10.84
C GLY A 138 -1.64 3.36 -9.60
N ILE A 139 -1.29 3.97 -8.48
CA ILE A 139 -1.32 3.36 -7.15
C ILE A 139 -2.23 4.22 -6.28
N ASN A 140 -3.24 3.59 -5.69
CA ASN A 140 -4.08 4.22 -4.68
C ASN A 140 -3.65 3.73 -3.30
N TYR A 141 -2.89 4.58 -2.61
CA TYR A 141 -2.47 4.37 -1.24
C TYR A 141 -3.53 4.80 -0.25
N ILE A 142 -3.70 3.93 0.74
CA ILE A 142 -4.46 4.18 1.94
C ILE A 142 -3.44 4.28 3.07
N VAL A 143 -3.39 5.43 3.72
CA VAL A 143 -2.24 5.84 4.52
C VAL A 143 -2.65 6.08 5.97
N ALA A 144 -1.87 5.51 6.89
CA ALA A 144 -1.90 5.88 8.30
C ALA A 144 -0.96 7.07 8.52
N THR A 145 -1.44 8.14 9.15
CA THR A 145 -0.69 9.37 9.44
C THR A 145 -0.47 9.55 10.94
N ASN A 146 0.49 10.39 11.33
CA ASN A 146 0.72 10.81 12.72
C ASN A 146 0.07 12.17 13.03
N GLN A 147 -0.58 12.80 12.05
CA GLN A 147 -1.20 14.12 12.22
C GLN A 147 -2.71 14.05 11.98
N LYS A 148 -3.50 14.23 13.05
CA LYS A 148 -4.98 14.17 12.99
C LYS A 148 -5.59 15.05 11.91
N LYS A 149 -5.01 16.24 11.70
CA LYS A 149 -5.49 17.22 10.71
C LYS A 149 -5.50 16.68 9.27
N LEU A 150 -4.70 15.67 8.95
CA LEU A 150 -4.59 15.09 7.62
C LEU A 150 -5.67 14.05 7.33
N ILE A 151 -6.29 13.45 8.34
CA ILE A 151 -7.31 12.40 8.15
C ILE A 151 -8.46 12.94 7.29
N GLY A 152 -8.84 12.17 6.27
CA GLY A 152 -9.86 12.53 5.28
C GLY A 152 -9.33 13.32 4.09
N GLN A 153 -8.08 13.81 4.14
CA GLN A 153 -7.46 14.47 3.01
C GLN A 153 -6.87 13.45 2.03
N SER A 154 -6.65 13.89 0.80
CA SER A 154 -5.93 13.14 -0.22
C SER A 154 -4.92 14.04 -0.92
N ARG A 155 -3.84 13.45 -1.44
CA ARG A 155 -2.87 14.14 -2.27
C ARG A 155 -2.41 13.28 -3.44
N LYS A 156 -1.84 13.95 -4.42
CA LYS A 156 -0.98 13.35 -5.44
C LYS A 156 0.46 13.41 -4.93
N HIS A 157 1.21 12.31 -5.01
CA HIS A 157 2.57 12.27 -4.50
C HIS A 157 3.47 13.22 -5.30
N PRO A 158 4.33 14.03 -4.66
CA PRO A 158 5.13 15.04 -5.36
C PRO A 158 6.15 14.45 -6.35
N LEU A 159 6.54 13.20 -6.14
CA LEU A 159 7.53 12.52 -7.00
C LEU A 159 6.93 11.72 -8.16
N SER A 160 5.60 11.54 -8.21
CA SER A 160 4.99 10.71 -9.25
C SER A 160 3.51 10.99 -9.44
N ASP A 161 3.14 11.15 -10.70
CA ASP A 161 1.75 11.31 -11.11
C ASP A 161 0.90 10.05 -10.97
N LEU A 162 1.56 8.90 -10.86
CA LEU A 162 0.90 7.61 -10.67
C LEU A 162 0.44 7.38 -9.24
N ILE A 163 0.96 8.13 -8.26
CA ILE A 163 0.75 7.82 -6.85
C ILE A 163 -0.25 8.79 -6.25
N HIS A 164 -1.37 8.23 -5.81
CA HIS A 164 -2.43 8.93 -5.08
C HIS A 164 -2.49 8.39 -3.66
N GLU A 165 -2.63 9.28 -2.69
CA GLU A 165 -2.66 8.92 -1.28
C GLU A 165 -3.90 9.49 -0.62
N THR A 166 -4.57 8.66 0.18
CA THR A 166 -5.66 9.07 1.06
C THR A 166 -5.30 8.74 2.50
N TYR A 167 -5.33 9.73 3.38
CA TYR A 167 -5.07 9.54 4.79
C TYR A 167 -6.36 9.13 5.50
N VAL A 168 -6.39 7.95 6.11
CA VAL A 168 -7.63 7.38 6.66
C VAL A 168 -7.63 7.20 8.16
N THR A 169 -6.45 7.10 8.77
CA THR A 169 -6.33 6.72 10.17
C THR A 169 -5.01 7.21 10.78
N MET A 170 -4.87 7.00 12.08
CA MET A 170 -3.62 7.15 12.81
C MET A 170 -3.41 5.97 13.76
N PRO A 171 -2.17 5.65 14.13
CA PRO A 171 -1.92 4.73 15.23
C PRO A 171 -2.62 5.23 16.50
N ASN A 172 -3.26 4.34 17.26
CA ASN A 172 -3.80 4.67 18.58
C ASN A 172 -2.67 4.73 19.63
N ASP A 173 -3.02 4.97 20.90
CA ASP A 173 -2.04 5.06 22.00
C ASP A 173 -1.22 3.78 22.22
N LYS A 174 -1.67 2.64 21.69
CA LYS A 174 -0.96 1.35 21.72
C LYS A 174 -0.17 1.07 20.43
N GLY A 175 -0.15 2.03 19.50
CA GLY A 175 0.47 1.89 18.18
C GLY A 175 -0.35 1.06 17.19
N GLU A 176 -1.58 0.65 17.52
CA GLU A 176 -2.42 -0.18 16.66
C GLU A 176 -3.01 0.68 15.53
N ILE A 177 -2.99 0.13 14.32
CA ILE A 177 -3.48 0.74 13.09
C ILE A 177 -4.52 -0.21 12.48
N THR A 178 -5.68 0.32 12.15
CA THR A 178 -6.67 -0.36 11.30
C THR A 178 -6.94 0.49 10.07
N ILE A 179 -6.70 -0.09 8.90
CA ILE A 179 -7.01 0.49 7.60
C ILE A 179 -8.21 -0.24 7.03
N GLU A 180 -9.17 0.51 6.51
CA GLU A 180 -10.28 0.00 5.72
C GLU A 180 -10.61 0.97 4.59
N LYS A 181 -10.76 0.45 3.37
CA LYS A 181 -11.20 1.23 2.21
C LYS A 181 -12.11 0.40 1.33
N SER A 182 -13.28 0.95 1.02
CA SER A 182 -14.18 0.45 -0.01
C SER A 182 -14.00 1.24 -1.32
N PHE A 183 -14.23 0.57 -2.44
CA PHE A 183 -14.14 1.11 -3.78
C PHE A 183 -15.52 1.01 -4.46
N ASP A 184 -16.03 2.14 -4.91
CA ASP A 184 -17.25 2.24 -5.71
C ASP A 184 -17.03 3.26 -6.84
N PRO A 185 -16.84 2.82 -8.09
CA PRO A 185 -16.86 1.42 -8.53
C PRO A 185 -15.64 0.62 -8.02
N PRO A 186 -15.69 -0.73 -8.04
CA PRO A 186 -14.54 -1.58 -7.73
C PRO A 186 -13.36 -1.29 -8.64
N VAL A 187 -12.14 -1.46 -8.12
CA VAL A 187 -10.89 -1.24 -8.88
C VAL A 187 -10.30 -2.57 -9.32
N GLU A 188 -9.70 -2.64 -10.50
CA GLU A 188 -8.95 -3.82 -10.94
C GLU A 188 -7.51 -3.74 -10.43
N GLY A 189 -7.19 -4.54 -9.40
CA GLY A 189 -5.87 -4.59 -8.80
C GLY A 189 -4.94 -5.60 -9.50
N LEU A 190 -3.67 -5.24 -9.63
CA LEU A 190 -2.58 -6.10 -10.14
C LEU A 190 -1.67 -6.59 -9.02
N ALA A 191 -1.49 -5.78 -7.98
CA ALA A 191 -0.61 -6.06 -6.85
C ALA A 191 -1.00 -5.19 -5.65
N LEU A 192 -0.53 -5.58 -4.47
CA LEU A 192 -0.42 -4.70 -3.33
C LEU A 192 0.97 -4.09 -3.27
N TRP A 193 1.05 -2.85 -2.77
CA TRP A 193 2.28 -2.16 -2.46
C TRP A 193 2.23 -1.68 -1.00
N ILE A 194 3.14 -2.18 -0.17
CA ILE A 194 3.36 -1.72 1.20
C ILE A 194 4.53 -0.73 1.25
N GLY A 195 4.33 0.39 1.94
CA GLY A 195 5.36 1.36 2.27
C GLY A 195 5.39 1.69 3.76
N ALA A 196 6.59 1.93 4.27
CA ALA A 196 6.87 2.44 5.61
C ALA A 196 8.19 3.20 5.53
N ASP A 197 8.16 4.49 5.87
CA ASP A 197 9.24 5.43 5.55
C ASP A 197 9.75 6.11 6.82
N GLY A 198 11.07 6.22 6.92
CA GLY A 198 11.76 6.94 7.98
C GLY A 198 13.01 7.69 7.49
N ASP A 199 13.21 7.82 6.18
CA ASP A 199 14.41 8.39 5.59
C ASP A 199 14.41 9.93 5.57
N ASP A 200 13.24 10.57 5.44
CA ASP A 200 13.15 12.04 5.34
C ASP A 200 13.45 12.74 6.66
N THR A 201 12.94 12.20 7.77
CA THR A 201 13.14 12.75 9.13
C THR A 201 14.16 11.98 9.95
N GLY A 202 14.71 10.89 9.40
CA GLY A 202 15.59 9.98 10.14
C GLY A 202 14.86 9.20 11.23
N SER A 203 13.57 8.95 11.04
CA SER A 203 12.74 8.14 11.93
C SER A 203 13.19 6.68 11.98
N SER A 204 12.93 6.02 13.11
CA SER A 204 13.15 4.58 13.27
C SER A 204 12.05 3.99 14.12
N PHE A 205 11.51 2.86 13.69
CA PHE A 205 10.37 2.16 14.29
C PHE A 205 10.24 0.77 13.67
N ASP A 206 9.45 -0.08 14.30
CA ASP A 206 9.05 -1.38 13.75
C ASP A 206 7.56 -1.33 13.43
N LEU A 207 7.18 -1.83 12.25
CA LEU A 207 5.80 -2.01 11.83
C LEU A 207 5.53 -3.51 11.68
N VAL A 208 4.59 -4.05 12.46
CA VAL A 208 4.10 -5.42 12.29
C VAL A 208 2.75 -5.37 11.61
N ILE A 209 2.66 -5.92 10.40
CA ILE A 209 1.41 -6.08 9.68
C ILE A 209 0.87 -7.46 10.00
N GLU A 210 -0.23 -7.50 10.74
CA GLU A 210 -0.81 -8.73 11.29
C GLU A 210 -1.77 -9.39 10.29
N LYS A 211 -2.46 -8.56 9.48
CA LYS A 211 -3.46 -9.03 8.55
C LYS A 211 -3.66 -8.07 7.39
N ILE A 212 -3.80 -8.61 6.18
CA ILE A 212 -4.37 -7.89 5.03
C ILE A 212 -5.43 -8.78 4.40
N GLU A 213 -6.60 -8.21 4.14
CA GLU A 213 -7.72 -8.86 3.49
C GLU A 213 -8.18 -8.05 2.28
N ILE A 214 -8.43 -8.74 1.18
CA ILE A 214 -9.00 -8.20 -0.04
C ILE A 214 -10.35 -8.87 -0.25
N ASN A 215 -11.41 -8.08 -0.35
CA ASN A 215 -12.72 -8.58 -0.76
C ASN A 215 -12.91 -8.26 -2.24
N GLY A 216 -12.95 -9.29 -3.07
CA GLY A 216 -12.93 -9.14 -4.52
C GLY A 216 -13.44 -10.36 -5.27
N LYS A 217 -13.43 -10.25 -6.60
CA LYS A 217 -13.74 -11.32 -7.55
C LYS A 217 -12.84 -11.24 -8.78
#